data_AF-A0A1F9QNK2-F1
#
_entry.id   AF-A0A1F9QNK2-F1
#
_cell.length_a   1.000
_cell.length_b   1.000
_cell.length_c   1.000
_cell.angle_alpha   90.00
_cell.angle_beta   90.00
_cell.angle_gamma   90.00
#
_symmetry.space_group_name_H-M   'P 1'
#
loop_
_entity.id
_entity.type
_entity.pdbx_description
1 polymer ?
#
loop_
_entity_poly.entity_id
_entity_poly.type
_entity_poly.pdbx_seq_one_letter_code
_entity_poly.pdbx_strand_id
1 'polypeptide(L)' 'MKDGKWVEPRYTNKEIFEKDYSKLELSGTEVKCPGCKLPVGLTRKNAIGKTAGWCKQCNRAATL' A
#
# COMPACT_ATOMS: atom_id res chain seq x y z
N MET A 1 5.51 -8.30 12.34
CA MET A 1 5.14 -7.41 11.21
C MET A 1 6.38 -7.19 10.37
N LYS A 2 6.30 -7.47 9.07
CA LYS A 2 7.42 -7.26 8.13
C LYS A 2 7.54 -5.77 7.78
N ASP A 3 8.75 -5.31 7.53
CA ASP A 3 8.99 -3.98 6.97
C ASP A 3 8.51 -3.97 5.52
N GLY A 4 7.58 -3.06 5.22
CA GLY A 4 7.07 -2.89 3.87
C GLY A 4 8.03 -2.10 3.00
N LYS A 5 7.86 -2.20 1.69
CA LYS A 5 8.58 -1.41 0.69
C LYS A 5 7.68 -0.34 0.11
N TRP A 6 8.25 0.74 -0.40
CA TRP A 6 7.47 1.70 -1.17
C TRP A 6 7.03 1.08 -2.49
N VAL A 7 5.80 1.36 -2.90
CA VAL A 7 5.36 0.98 -4.25
C VAL A 7 6.03 1.89 -5.27
N GLU A 8 6.58 1.27 -6.30
CA GLU A 8 7.21 1.95 -7.43
C GLU A 8 6.44 1.64 -8.73
N PRO A 9 6.15 2.64 -9.57
CA PRO A 9 6.48 4.07 -9.42
C PRO A 9 5.71 4.77 -8.29
N ARG A 10 6.27 5.88 -7.78
CA ARG A 10 5.63 6.66 -6.71
C ARG A 10 4.33 7.28 -7.22
N TYR A 11 3.20 6.87 -6.65
CA TYR A 11 1.92 7.55 -6.87
C TYR A 11 1.94 8.97 -6.28
N THR A 12 1.42 9.91 -7.04
CA THR A 12 1.29 11.33 -6.66
C THR A 12 0.19 11.56 -5.62
N ASN A 13 -0.89 10.78 -5.66
CA ASN A 13 -1.97 10.83 -4.68
C ASN A 13 -2.63 9.45 -4.48
N LYS A 14 -3.48 9.38 -3.45
CA LYS A 14 -4.23 8.17 -3.08
C LYS A 14 -5.21 7.73 -4.18
N GLU A 15 -5.83 8.67 -4.88
CA GLU A 15 -6.86 8.37 -5.89
C GLU A 15 -6.30 7.60 -7.09
N ILE A 16 -5.11 7.98 -7.58
CA ILE A 16 -4.45 7.22 -8.67
C ILE A 16 -4.05 5.84 -8.18
N PHE A 17 -3.53 5.73 -6.95
CA PHE A 17 -3.24 4.45 -6.32
C PHE A 17 -4.49 3.56 -6.22
N GLU A 18 -5.63 4.10 -5.81
CA GLU A 18 -6.89 3.35 -5.68
C GLU A 18 -7.48 2.94 -7.04
N LYS A 19 -7.20 3.69 -8.11
CA LYS A 19 -7.56 3.28 -9.48
C LYS A 19 -6.73 2.09 -9.95
N ASP A 20 -5.42 2.11 -9.69
CA ASP A 20 -4.51 1.04 -10.08
C ASP A 20 -4.71 -0.24 -9.22
N TYR A 21 -4.91 -0.04 -7.92
CA TYR A 21 -5.24 -1.08 -6.95
C TYR A 21 -6.75 -1.06 -6.61
N SER A 22 -7.57 -1.25 -7.64
CA SER A 22 -9.03 -1.18 -7.54
C SER A 22 -9.67 -2.29 -6.73
N LYS A 23 -9.04 -3.48 -6.65
CA LYS A 23 -9.57 -4.61 -5.87
C LYS A 23 -9.27 -4.43 -4.39
N LEU A 24 -10.26 -4.72 -3.55
CA LEU A 24 -10.13 -4.67 -2.10
C LEU A 24 -10.06 -6.11 -1.57
N GLU A 25 -8.99 -6.43 -0.85
CA GLU A 25 -8.84 -7.70 -0.13
C GLU A 25 -9.03 -7.43 1.37
N LEU A 26 -10.07 -8.06 1.93
CA LEU A 26 -10.42 -7.96 3.35
C LEU A 26 -9.40 -8.69 4.25
N SER A 27 -8.72 -9.70 3.72
CA SER A 27 -7.62 -10.43 4.39
C SER A 27 -6.26 -9.76 4.17
N GLY A 28 -6.22 -8.42 4.15
CA GLY A 28 -5.01 -7.65 3.85
C GLY A 28 -3.95 -7.79 4.94
N THR A 29 -2.73 -8.17 4.55
CA THR A 29 -1.57 -8.25 5.45
C THR A 29 -1.15 -6.86 5.91
N GLU A 30 -0.75 -6.70 7.17
CA GLU A 30 -0.18 -5.44 7.67
C GLU A 30 1.35 -5.44 7.62
N VAL A 31 1.93 -4.35 7.13
CA VAL A 31 3.38 -4.11 7.09
C VAL A 31 3.75 -2.81 7.79
N LYS A 32 4.99 -2.67 8.24
CA LYS A 32 5.47 -1.38 8.74
C LYS A 32 5.79 -0.46 7.57
N CYS A 33 5.31 0.77 7.64
CA CYS A 33 5.66 1.83 6.71
C CYS A 33 7.18 2.11 6.77
N PRO A 34 7.91 2.08 5.64
CA PRO A 34 9.35 2.34 5.65
C PRO A 34 9.71 3.79 6.02
N GLY A 35 8.76 4.74 5.97
CA GLY A 35 8.97 6.13 6.41
C GLY A 35 8.68 6.35 7.89
N CYS A 36 7.41 6.21 8.28
CA CYS A 36 6.95 6.55 9.64
C CYS A 36 6.93 5.36 10.61
N LYS A 37 7.29 4.14 10.17
CA LYS A 37 7.27 2.89 10.96
C LYS A 37 5.90 2.48 11.51
N LEU A 38 4.83 3.20 11.18
CA LEU A 38 3.46 2.86 11.53
C LEU A 38 2.96 1.66 10.70
N PRO A 39 2.03 0.86 11.23
CA PRO A 39 1.41 -0.21 10.47
C PRO A 39 0.59 0.34 9.29
N VAL A 40 0.70 -0.32 8.14
CA VAL A 40 -0.02 -0.04 6.90
C VAL A 40 -0.67 -1.34 6.43
N GLY A 41 -2.00 -1.37 6.39
CA GLY A 41 -2.76 -2.50 5.89
C GLY A 41 -2.70 -2.57 4.36
N LEU A 42 -2.22 -3.70 3.84
CA LEU A 42 -2.17 -4.02 2.41
C LEU A 42 -3.50 -4.58 1.93
N THR A 43 -4.55 -3.75 1.97
CA THR A 43 -5.94 -4.15 1.66
C THR A 43 -6.30 -3.93 0.19
N ARG A 44 -5.40 -3.42 -0.64
CA ARG A 44 -5.67 -3.11 -2.05
C ARG A 44 -4.83 -4.00 -2.95
N LYS A 45 -5.41 -4.50 -4.05
CA LYS A 45 -4.76 -5.40 -5.00
C LYS A 45 -4.91 -4.87 -6.42
N ASN A 46 -3.83 -4.91 -7.21
CA ASN A 46 -3.87 -4.51 -8.61
C ASN A 46 -4.22 -5.69 -9.54
N ALA A 47 -4.37 -5.42 -10.83
CA ALA A 47 -4.71 -6.44 -11.84
C ALA A 47 -3.68 -7.57 -11.95
N ILE A 48 -2.42 -7.29 -11.59
CA ILE A 48 -1.29 -8.24 -11.63
C ILE A 48 -1.25 -9.10 -10.34
N GLY A 49 -2.13 -8.82 -9.37
CA GLY A 49 -2.21 -9.57 -8.12
C GLY A 49 -1.25 -9.09 -7.03
N LYS A 50 -0.55 -7.97 -7.22
CA LYS A 50 0.24 -7.33 -6.16
C LYS A 50 -0.67 -6.64 -5.16
N THR A 51 -0.38 -6.82 -3.87
CA THR A 51 -1.08 -6.16 -2.77
C THR A 51 -0.30 -4.95 -2.27
N ALA A 52 -1.00 -3.87 -1.99
CA ALA A 52 -0.46 -2.63 -1.47
C ALA A 52 -1.44 -1.94 -0.52
N GLY A 53 -0.94 -0.99 0.24
CA GLY A 53 -1.69 -0.20 1.21
C GLY A 53 -1.23 1.24 1.21
N TRP A 54 -2.13 2.18 1.50
CA TRP A 54 -1.79 3.60 1.55
C TRP A 54 -1.41 4.02 2.97
N CYS A 55 -0.20 4.52 3.16
CA CYS A 55 0.20 5.17 4.40
C CYS A 55 -0.33 6.61 4.43
N LYS A 56 -1.25 6.91 5.34
CA LYS A 56 -1.80 8.27 5.52
C LYS A 56 -0.74 9.27 5.98
N GLN A 57 0.15 8.87 6.90
CA GLN A 57 1.16 9.75 7.49
C GLN A 57 2.23 10.17 6.49
N CYS A 58 2.71 9.25 5.66
CA CYS A 58 3.72 9.53 4.63
C CYS A 58 3.11 9.91 3.28
N ASN A 59 1.77 9.89 3.18
CA ASN A 59 1.00 10.04 1.96
C ASN A 59 1.60 9.26 0.78
N ARG A 60 1.87 7.98 1.00
CA ARG A 60 2.56 7.09 0.05
C ARG A 60 2.04 5.66 0.13
N ALA A 61 2.02 4.97 -1.00
CA ALA A 61 1.67 3.56 -1.10
C ALA A 61 2.85 2.67 -0.67
N ALA A 62 2.60 1.71 0.21
CA ALA A 62 3.53 0.67 0.62
C ALA A 62 3.04 -0.72 0.16
N THR A 63 3.95 -1.65 -0.02
CA THR A 63 3.71 -3.06 -0.38
C THR A 63 4.59 -3.95 0.49
N LEU A 64 4.42 -5.27 0.38
CA LEU A 64 5.25 -6.26 1.07
C LEU A 64 6.62 -6.40 0.39
#